data_AF-A0A7Y9XHI0-F1
#
_entry.id   AF-A0A7Y9XHI0-F1
#
_cell.length_a   1.000
_cell.length_b   1.000
_cell.length_c   1.000
_cell.angle_alpha   90.00
_cell.angle_beta   90.00
_cell.angle_gamma   90.00
#
_symmetry.space_group_name_H-M   'P 1'
#
loop_
_entity.id
_entity.type
_entity.pdbx_description
1 polymer ?
#
loop_
_entity_poly.entity_id
_entity_poly.type
_entity_poly.pdbx_seq_one_letter_code
_entity_poly.pdbx_strand_id
1 'polypeptide(L)'
;MSLKSRLHKLDKKVYDRMTGVGPPVLDPYTPKFVQATDNMAPWFLMSATLAATGGPRLRRTALRAILAAGTANTVSAVVKQLSNRSRPDNSAVPRARSPYRSYPSTSFPSGHTAAAVAYAGGVMSDAPKPLAALAVTMAGAVAFSRVHSGVHYPGDVLAGMVIGSGAAVLSRMVVPHRPELLFGAGAVPDGESDVDPEGSGVTVVVNPRSAAGAVPALTVADVTSRVARTLPKARILPLSAEDDVEEVMDRAARTSEVLAVAGGDGTVNAGAHAALRYGRPLLVLPDGTLNNFARTLGLTSVDVALRAFADGKLARVDVGEVDGRTFLNTASFGSYPRMVNRRDRWADRIGKWPAFALALWRDLLEVSPTAALVDGEPTKVWWAFVGNCKYRTHARVPALRERLDDGWLDVRVLTAKEPFPRLRALADVLLGRFSRGDGYSERLTTGLSLAIRGEPRLLAVDGEVTEGSATVVFTKRRAALRVFVPALSPAR
;
A
#
# COMPACT_ATOMS: atom_id res chain seq x y z
N MET A 1 -44.25 -27.94 14.21
CA MET A 1 -42.83 -28.38 14.27
C MET A 1 -41.94 -27.15 14.19
N SER A 2 -41.09 -26.88 15.19
CA SER A 2 -40.22 -25.68 15.23
C SER A 2 -39.25 -25.64 14.03
N LEU A 3 -38.92 -24.45 13.54
CA LEU A 3 -37.94 -24.22 12.46
C LEU A 3 -36.61 -24.93 12.75
N LYS A 4 -36.15 -24.91 14.00
CA LYS A 4 -34.92 -25.60 14.45
C LYS A 4 -35.00 -27.12 14.24
N SER A 5 -36.16 -27.72 14.50
CA SER A 5 -36.40 -29.15 14.29
C SER A 5 -36.43 -29.50 12.79
N ARG A 6 -37.03 -28.64 11.95
CA ARG A 6 -37.05 -28.83 10.49
C ARG A 6 -35.65 -28.77 9.90
N LEU A 7 -34.86 -27.77 10.30
CA LEU A 7 -33.46 -27.64 9.89
C LEU A 7 -32.62 -28.84 10.33
N HIS A 8 -32.77 -29.30 11.58
CA HIS A 8 -32.02 -30.47 12.05
C HIS A 8 -32.37 -31.74 11.27
N LYS A 9 -33.64 -32.00 10.97
CA LYS A 9 -34.05 -33.16 10.16
C LYS A 9 -33.49 -33.09 8.74
N LEU A 10 -33.51 -31.91 8.12
CA LEU A 10 -32.91 -31.71 6.80
C LEU A 10 -31.39 -31.97 6.85
N ASP A 11 -30.70 -31.40 7.83
CA ASP A 11 -29.25 -31.52 8.00
C ASP A 11 -28.83 -32.98 8.22
N LYS A 12 -29.61 -33.74 9.01
CA LYS A 12 -29.43 -35.19 9.17
C LYS A 12 -29.65 -35.95 7.86
N LYS A 13 -30.72 -35.65 7.11
CA LYS A 13 -31.01 -36.29 5.82
C LYS A 13 -29.89 -36.05 4.81
N VAL A 14 -29.32 -34.85 4.77
CA VAL A 14 -28.18 -34.52 3.91
C VAL A 14 -26.93 -35.26 4.38
N TYR A 15 -26.67 -35.27 5.69
CA TYR A 15 -25.57 -36.04 6.29
C TYR A 15 -25.64 -37.53 5.90
N ASP A 16 -26.77 -38.20 6.14
CA ASP A 16 -26.96 -39.63 5.86
C ASP A 16 -26.73 -39.93 4.36
N ARG A 17 -27.18 -39.03 3.47
CA ARG A 17 -26.95 -39.18 2.03
C ARG A 17 -25.46 -39.00 1.67
N MET A 18 -24.78 -38.01 2.22
CA MET A 18 -23.36 -37.75 1.91
C MET A 18 -22.45 -38.85 2.44
N THR A 19 -22.72 -39.37 3.64
CA THR A 19 -21.93 -40.48 4.21
C THR A 19 -22.25 -41.82 3.56
N GLY A 20 -23.49 -42.04 3.13
CA GLY A 20 -23.93 -43.25 2.42
C GLY A 20 -23.53 -43.34 0.94
N VAL A 21 -23.33 -42.20 0.25
CA VAL A 21 -22.96 -42.14 -1.18
C VAL A 21 -21.46 -41.84 -1.39
N GLY A 22 -20.70 -41.64 -0.31
CA GLY A 22 -19.29 -41.23 -0.36
C GLY A 22 -18.40 -42.22 -1.15
N PRO A 23 -17.46 -41.73 -1.99
CA PRO A 23 -16.65 -42.57 -2.87
C PRO A 23 -15.69 -43.47 -2.06
N PRO A 24 -15.83 -44.81 -2.12
CA PRO A 24 -15.04 -45.75 -1.30
C PRO A 24 -13.53 -45.60 -1.47
N VAL A 25 -13.09 -45.13 -2.65
CA VAL A 25 -11.67 -44.89 -2.97
C VAL A 25 -11.01 -43.85 -2.05
N LEU A 26 -11.77 -42.92 -1.47
CA LEU A 26 -11.24 -41.87 -0.60
C LEU A 26 -11.15 -42.29 0.87
N ASP A 27 -11.74 -43.43 1.24
CA ASP A 27 -11.90 -43.84 2.64
C ASP A 27 -10.55 -44.00 3.36
N PRO A 28 -9.54 -44.71 2.82
CA PRO A 28 -8.25 -44.87 3.48
C PRO A 28 -7.43 -43.56 3.58
N TYR A 29 -7.71 -42.59 2.72
CA TYR A 29 -6.96 -41.33 2.64
C TYR A 29 -7.58 -40.24 3.50
N THR A 30 -8.89 -40.30 3.75
CA THR A 30 -9.61 -39.27 4.51
C THR A 30 -9.03 -39.05 5.92
N PRO A 31 -8.75 -40.09 6.73
CA PRO A 31 -8.15 -39.89 8.06
C PRO A 31 -6.76 -39.24 7.99
N LYS A 32 -5.94 -39.63 7.01
CA LYS A 32 -4.60 -39.06 6.80
C LYS A 32 -4.67 -37.59 6.41
N PHE A 33 -5.59 -37.23 5.51
CA PHE A 33 -5.83 -35.85 5.12
C PHE A 33 -6.33 -34.99 6.29
N VAL A 34 -7.28 -35.50 7.08
CA VAL A 34 -7.80 -34.83 8.27
C VAL A 34 -6.70 -34.63 9.31
N GLN A 35 -5.82 -35.62 9.51
CA GLN A 35 -4.66 -35.52 10.40
C GLN A 35 -3.66 -34.46 9.88
N ALA A 36 -3.35 -34.49 8.59
CA ALA A 36 -2.42 -33.54 7.97
C ALA A 36 -2.93 -32.09 8.01
N THR A 37 -4.24 -31.88 8.06
CA THR A 37 -4.88 -30.56 8.14
C THR A 37 -5.23 -30.11 9.56
N ASP A 38 -4.87 -30.91 10.56
CA ASP A 38 -5.11 -30.58 11.96
C ASP A 38 -4.07 -29.60 12.51
N ASN A 39 -4.37 -29.00 13.68
CA ASN A 39 -3.46 -28.14 14.45
C ASN A 39 -2.85 -26.94 13.69
N MET A 40 -3.48 -26.51 12.60
CA MET A 40 -3.01 -25.42 11.74
C MET A 40 -1.66 -25.60 11.04
N ALA A 41 -0.99 -26.75 11.20
CA ALA A 41 0.36 -27.00 10.70
C ALA A 41 0.56 -26.70 9.20
N PRO A 42 -0.28 -27.19 8.27
CA PRO A 42 -0.06 -26.91 6.85
C PRO A 42 -0.28 -25.45 6.50
N TRP A 43 -1.17 -24.75 7.19
CA TRP A 43 -1.41 -23.32 6.96
C TRP A 43 -0.19 -22.50 7.36
N PHE A 44 0.44 -22.83 8.49
CA PHE A 44 1.70 -22.20 8.91
C PHE A 44 2.83 -22.50 7.93
N LEU A 45 2.98 -23.75 7.47
CA LEU A 45 4.01 -24.12 6.51
C LEU A 45 3.85 -23.39 5.17
N MET A 46 2.63 -23.35 4.62
CA MET A 46 2.34 -22.61 3.40
C MET A 46 2.60 -21.11 3.59
N SER A 47 2.17 -20.52 4.71
CA SER A 47 2.43 -19.11 5.00
C SER A 47 3.91 -18.80 5.18
N ALA A 48 4.67 -19.66 5.86
CA ALA A 48 6.12 -19.54 5.98
C ALA A 48 6.80 -19.60 4.62
N THR A 49 6.38 -20.54 3.76
CA THR A 49 6.87 -20.67 2.38
C THR A 49 6.58 -19.41 1.57
N LEU A 50 5.34 -18.91 1.61
CA LEU A 50 4.95 -17.66 0.93
C LEU A 50 5.71 -16.44 1.45
N ALA A 51 6.02 -16.40 2.75
CA ALA A 51 6.77 -15.30 3.34
C ALA A 51 8.26 -15.34 3.00
N ALA A 52 8.86 -16.54 2.95
CA ALA A 52 10.27 -16.76 2.68
C ALA A 52 10.61 -16.62 1.19
N THR A 53 9.79 -17.22 0.32
CA THR A 53 10.04 -17.25 -1.13
C THR A 53 9.41 -16.07 -1.88
N GLY A 54 8.43 -15.41 -1.26
CA GLY A 54 7.65 -14.36 -1.90
C GLY A 54 8.10 -12.94 -1.55
N GLY A 55 7.80 -12.00 -2.45
CA GLY A 55 8.01 -10.57 -2.21
C GLY A 55 7.07 -9.99 -1.14
N PRO A 56 7.13 -8.67 -0.87
CA PRO A 56 6.35 -8.00 0.17
C PRO A 56 4.84 -8.27 0.09
N ARG A 57 4.31 -8.47 -1.13
CA ARG A 57 2.91 -8.84 -1.38
C ARG A 57 2.54 -10.21 -0.79
N LEU A 58 3.34 -11.24 -1.06
CA LEU A 58 3.09 -12.59 -0.55
C LEU A 58 3.35 -12.71 0.95
N ARG A 59 4.30 -11.95 1.51
CA ARG A 59 4.48 -11.82 2.97
C ARG A 59 3.24 -11.29 3.68
N ARG A 60 2.62 -10.22 3.14
CA ARG A 60 1.34 -9.70 3.67
C ARG A 60 0.20 -10.69 3.50
N THR A 61 0.17 -11.39 2.36
CA THR A 61 -0.82 -12.43 2.09
C THR A 61 -0.75 -13.54 3.14
N ALA A 62 0.46 -14.02 3.43
CA ALA A 62 0.73 -15.03 4.43
C ALA A 62 0.29 -14.59 5.84
N LEU A 63 0.65 -13.36 6.23
CA LEU A 63 0.24 -12.79 7.52
C LEU A 63 -1.28 -12.65 7.62
N ARG A 64 -1.93 -12.11 6.58
CA ARG A 64 -3.39 -11.93 6.56
C ARG A 64 -4.12 -13.27 6.66
N ALA A 65 -3.67 -14.28 5.92
CA ALA A 65 -4.28 -15.61 5.91
C ALA A 65 -4.19 -16.29 7.29
N ILE A 66 -3.04 -16.18 7.97
CA ILE A 66 -2.88 -16.72 9.34
C ILE A 66 -3.73 -15.96 10.35
N LEU A 67 -3.74 -14.62 10.30
CA LEU A 67 -4.58 -13.82 11.19
C LEU A 67 -6.06 -14.13 10.99
N ALA A 68 -6.53 -14.21 9.74
CA ALA A 68 -7.91 -14.59 9.42
C ALA A 68 -8.27 -15.96 10.00
N ALA A 69 -7.42 -16.96 9.80
CA ALA A 69 -7.65 -18.31 10.31
C ALA A 69 -7.62 -18.38 11.84
N GLY A 70 -6.70 -17.64 12.48
CA GLY A 70 -6.65 -17.49 13.93
C GLY A 70 -7.92 -16.86 14.49
N THR A 71 -8.39 -15.75 13.89
CA THR A 71 -9.66 -15.11 14.26
C THR A 71 -10.84 -16.07 14.11
N ALA A 72 -10.93 -16.81 12.99
CA ALA A 72 -12.01 -17.77 12.76
C ALA A 72 -12.02 -18.91 13.79
N ASN A 73 -10.84 -19.40 14.19
CA ASN A 73 -10.71 -20.40 15.25
C ASN A 73 -11.17 -19.86 16.61
N THR A 74 -10.74 -18.65 16.98
CA THR A 74 -11.16 -18.01 18.23
C THR A 74 -12.67 -17.81 18.27
N VAL A 75 -13.28 -17.27 17.20
CA VAL A 75 -14.73 -17.10 17.10
C VAL A 75 -15.44 -18.46 17.20
N SER A 76 -14.95 -19.48 16.50
CA SER A 76 -15.52 -20.83 16.56
C SER A 76 -15.45 -21.44 17.96
N ALA A 77 -14.36 -21.21 18.69
CA ALA A 77 -14.20 -21.67 20.06
C ALA A 77 -15.22 -21.01 21.01
N VAL A 78 -15.45 -19.71 20.87
CA VAL A 78 -16.48 -18.98 21.64
C VAL A 78 -17.87 -19.50 21.31
N VAL A 79 -18.22 -19.64 20.03
CA VAL A 79 -19.55 -20.17 19.63
C VAL A 79 -19.76 -21.60 20.12
N LYS A 80 -18.71 -22.42 20.16
CA LYS A 80 -18.77 -23.79 20.70
C LYS A 80 -19.15 -23.83 22.17
N GLN A 81 -18.70 -22.86 22.98
CA GLN A 81 -19.07 -22.77 24.41
C GLN A 81 -20.56 -22.46 24.61
N LEU A 82 -21.19 -21.83 23.62
CA LEU A 82 -22.61 -21.44 23.66
C LEU A 82 -23.54 -22.49 23.01
N SER A 83 -22.98 -23.54 22.41
CA SER A 83 -23.74 -24.51 21.62
C SER A 83 -23.79 -25.87 22.29
N ASN A 84 -25.00 -26.42 22.43
CA ASN A 84 -25.24 -27.77 22.95
C ASN A 84 -25.50 -28.80 21.83
N ARG A 85 -25.04 -28.54 20.60
CA ARG A 85 -25.28 -29.46 19.48
C ARG A 85 -24.38 -30.69 19.58
N SER A 86 -24.98 -31.88 19.66
CA SER A 86 -24.27 -33.16 19.62
C SER A 86 -23.70 -33.45 18.23
N ARG A 87 -22.64 -34.27 18.18
CA ARG A 87 -22.07 -34.77 16.92
C ARG A 87 -23.02 -35.76 16.22
N PRO A 88 -22.90 -35.92 14.89
CA PRO A 88 -23.61 -36.97 14.18
C PRO A 88 -23.26 -38.34 14.72
N ASP A 89 -24.23 -39.26 14.61
CA ASP A 89 -23.94 -40.68 14.77
C ASP A 89 -23.07 -41.14 13.59
N ASN A 90 -21.93 -41.73 13.90
CA ASN A 90 -20.95 -42.22 12.94
C ASN A 90 -20.83 -43.74 12.94
N SER A 91 -21.73 -44.46 13.62
CA SER A 91 -21.74 -45.94 13.68
C SER A 91 -21.85 -46.60 12.30
N ALA A 92 -22.55 -45.96 11.37
CA ALA A 92 -22.71 -46.41 9.98
C ALA A 92 -21.52 -46.03 9.06
N VAL A 93 -20.54 -45.28 9.55
CA VAL A 93 -19.37 -44.86 8.75
C VAL A 93 -18.33 -45.99 8.72
N PRO A 94 -17.81 -46.39 7.54
CA PRO A 94 -16.81 -47.46 7.45
C PRO A 94 -15.58 -47.21 8.32
N ARG A 95 -15.04 -48.27 8.96
CA ARG A 95 -13.85 -48.15 9.83
C ARG A 95 -12.65 -47.50 9.15
N ALA A 96 -12.43 -47.78 7.86
CA ALA A 96 -11.35 -47.19 7.07
C ALA A 96 -11.44 -45.65 6.97
N ARG A 97 -12.66 -45.09 7.09
CA ARG A 97 -12.96 -43.65 7.07
C ARG A 97 -13.04 -43.03 8.46
N SER A 98 -13.00 -43.85 9.52
CA SER A 98 -13.21 -43.41 10.88
C SER A 98 -12.17 -42.36 11.29
N PRO A 99 -12.55 -41.32 12.07
CA PRO A 99 -11.61 -40.28 12.43
C PRO A 99 -10.41 -40.84 13.20
N TYR A 100 -9.22 -40.32 12.93
CA TYR A 100 -7.99 -40.78 13.57
C TYR A 100 -7.92 -40.50 15.10
N ARG A 101 -8.83 -39.65 15.61
CA ARG A 101 -8.97 -39.32 17.03
C ARG A 101 -10.43 -39.06 17.43
N SER A 102 -10.72 -39.18 18.72
CA SER A 102 -12.01 -38.81 19.32
C SER A 102 -12.17 -37.30 19.47
N TYR A 103 -13.40 -36.79 19.32
CA TYR A 103 -13.73 -35.37 19.45
C TYR A 103 -14.81 -35.14 20.53
N PRO A 104 -14.44 -34.89 21.80
CA PRO A 104 -15.39 -34.81 22.90
C PRO A 104 -16.21 -33.50 22.92
N SER A 105 -15.80 -32.49 22.15
CA SER A 105 -16.48 -31.20 22.08
C SER A 105 -17.74 -31.22 21.21
N THR A 106 -18.58 -30.21 21.39
CA THR A 106 -19.82 -29.98 20.63
C THR A 106 -19.55 -29.88 19.13
N SER A 107 -20.54 -30.22 18.31
CA SER A 107 -20.39 -30.28 16.86
C SER A 107 -20.39 -28.91 16.20
N PHE A 108 -21.21 -27.97 16.67
CA PHE A 108 -21.38 -26.68 16.00
C PHE A 108 -20.47 -25.58 16.56
N PRO A 109 -19.84 -24.74 15.72
CA PRO A 109 -19.62 -24.89 14.28
C PRO A 109 -18.39 -25.77 13.99
N SER A 110 -18.10 -26.03 12.71
CA SER A 110 -16.86 -26.67 12.29
C SER A 110 -15.68 -25.68 12.30
N GLY A 111 -14.83 -25.76 13.33
CA GLY A 111 -13.65 -24.90 13.47
C GLY A 111 -12.60 -25.09 12.36
N HIS A 112 -12.31 -26.33 11.97
CA HIS A 112 -11.39 -26.63 10.85
C HIS A 112 -11.87 -26.00 9.53
N THR A 113 -13.17 -26.09 9.25
CA THR A 113 -13.76 -25.45 8.07
C THR A 113 -13.64 -23.93 8.17
N ALA A 114 -13.95 -23.34 9.32
CA ALA A 114 -13.85 -21.90 9.52
C ALA A 114 -12.42 -21.38 9.31
N ALA A 115 -11.43 -22.05 9.88
CA ALA A 115 -10.03 -21.70 9.71
C ALA A 115 -9.56 -21.84 8.26
N ALA A 116 -9.90 -22.94 7.59
CA ALA A 116 -9.49 -23.19 6.21
C ALA A 116 -10.10 -22.17 5.23
N VAL A 117 -11.40 -21.86 5.38
CA VAL A 117 -12.09 -20.85 4.56
C VAL A 117 -11.54 -19.45 4.83
N ALA A 118 -11.28 -19.10 6.10
CA ALA A 118 -10.66 -17.83 6.44
C ALA A 118 -9.25 -17.69 5.84
N TYR A 119 -8.45 -18.75 5.93
CA TYR A 119 -7.12 -18.80 5.32
C TYR A 119 -7.20 -18.60 3.81
N ALA A 120 -8.07 -19.36 3.12
CA ALA A 120 -8.28 -19.24 1.68
C ALA A 120 -8.75 -17.83 1.26
N GLY A 121 -9.64 -17.21 2.02
CA GLY A 121 -10.07 -15.82 1.80
C GLY A 121 -8.93 -14.81 1.99
N GLY A 122 -8.04 -15.04 2.97
CA GLY A 122 -6.83 -14.25 3.17
C GLY A 122 -5.87 -14.34 1.99
N VAL A 123 -5.64 -15.56 1.47
CA VAL A 123 -4.82 -15.83 0.28
C VAL A 123 -5.41 -15.17 -0.96
N MET A 124 -6.69 -15.41 -1.25
CA MET A 124 -7.41 -14.90 -2.43
C MET A 124 -7.43 -13.38 -2.54
N SER A 125 -7.20 -12.66 -1.43
CA SER A 125 -7.19 -11.20 -1.46
C SER A 125 -6.02 -10.61 -2.26
N ASP A 126 -4.84 -11.21 -2.18
CA ASP A 126 -3.60 -10.63 -2.76
C ASP A 126 -2.78 -11.65 -3.56
N ALA A 127 -3.01 -12.96 -3.45
CA ALA A 127 -2.23 -13.98 -4.17
C ALA A 127 -2.55 -14.03 -5.68
N PRO A 128 -1.61 -14.51 -6.52
CA PRO A 128 -1.91 -14.90 -7.89
C PRO A 128 -3.06 -15.92 -7.96
N LYS A 129 -3.87 -15.84 -9.03
CA LYS A 129 -5.05 -16.71 -9.24
C LYS A 129 -4.78 -18.22 -9.03
N PRO A 130 -3.66 -18.80 -9.49
CA PRO A 130 -3.39 -20.22 -9.28
C PRO A 130 -3.24 -20.60 -7.80
N LEU A 131 -2.55 -19.76 -7.02
CA LEU A 131 -2.35 -19.98 -5.59
C LEU A 131 -3.66 -19.79 -4.81
N ALA A 132 -4.49 -18.81 -5.21
CA ALA A 132 -5.83 -18.64 -4.65
C ALA A 132 -6.72 -19.86 -4.93
N ALA A 133 -6.70 -20.38 -6.16
CA ALA A 133 -7.45 -21.58 -6.54
C ALA A 133 -7.01 -22.81 -5.72
N LEU A 134 -5.71 -22.99 -5.49
CA LEU A 134 -5.18 -24.05 -4.64
C LEU A 134 -5.71 -23.95 -3.20
N ALA A 135 -5.65 -22.76 -2.60
CA ALA A 135 -6.11 -22.55 -1.23
C ALA A 135 -7.62 -22.77 -1.08
N VAL A 136 -8.43 -22.31 -2.04
CA VAL A 136 -9.89 -22.53 -2.07
C VAL A 136 -10.21 -24.02 -2.23
N THR A 137 -9.49 -24.72 -3.10
CA THR A 137 -9.65 -26.17 -3.29
C THR A 137 -9.34 -26.92 -2.01
N MET A 138 -8.25 -26.56 -1.32
CA MET A 138 -7.87 -27.15 -0.03
C MET A 138 -8.94 -26.90 1.04
N ALA A 139 -9.51 -25.68 1.11
CA ALA A 139 -10.59 -25.37 2.04
C ALA A 139 -11.86 -26.17 1.75
N GLY A 140 -12.21 -26.35 0.46
CA GLY A 140 -13.31 -27.22 0.03
C GLY A 140 -13.08 -28.69 0.42
N ALA A 141 -11.87 -29.20 0.24
CA ALA A 141 -11.50 -30.55 0.65
C ALA A 141 -11.59 -30.74 2.18
N VAL A 142 -11.15 -29.75 2.97
CA VAL A 142 -11.32 -29.75 4.43
C VAL A 142 -12.81 -29.79 4.81
N ALA A 143 -13.63 -28.91 4.22
CA ALA A 143 -15.07 -28.86 4.46
C ALA A 143 -15.75 -30.20 4.16
N PHE A 144 -15.47 -30.77 2.98
CA PHE A 144 -15.98 -32.07 2.56
C PHE A 144 -15.56 -33.18 3.53
N SER A 145 -14.27 -33.24 3.88
CA SER A 145 -13.72 -34.27 4.78
C SER A 145 -14.42 -34.29 6.14
N ARG A 146 -14.94 -33.14 6.62
CA ARG A 146 -15.61 -33.07 7.92
C ARG A 146 -16.98 -33.74 7.94
N VAL A 147 -17.74 -33.66 6.85
CA VAL A 147 -19.00 -34.40 6.72
C VAL A 147 -18.70 -35.85 6.39
N HIS A 148 -17.80 -36.10 5.43
CA HIS A 148 -17.44 -37.44 4.97
C HIS A 148 -16.94 -38.34 6.11
N SER A 149 -16.11 -37.81 7.02
CA SER A 149 -15.60 -38.55 8.19
C SER A 149 -16.62 -38.75 9.32
N GLY A 150 -17.86 -38.29 9.18
CA GLY A 150 -18.91 -38.52 10.17
C GLY A 150 -18.88 -37.62 11.41
N VAL A 151 -18.07 -36.55 11.45
CA VAL A 151 -17.85 -35.79 12.70
C VAL A 151 -18.69 -34.52 12.85
N HIS A 152 -19.27 -34.04 11.75
CA HIS A 152 -20.00 -32.78 11.64
C HIS A 152 -21.16 -32.93 10.68
N TYR A 153 -22.26 -32.24 10.98
CA TYR A 153 -23.35 -32.09 10.03
C TYR A 153 -22.99 -31.05 8.96
N PRO A 154 -23.55 -31.13 7.73
CA PRO A 154 -23.40 -30.10 6.71
C PRO A 154 -23.66 -28.67 7.21
N GLY A 155 -24.65 -28.46 8.08
CA GLY A 155 -24.94 -27.17 8.69
C GLY A 155 -23.83 -26.64 9.60
N ASP A 156 -23.08 -27.52 10.28
CA ASP A 156 -21.92 -27.11 11.09
C ASP A 156 -20.78 -26.60 10.19
N VAL A 157 -20.63 -27.21 9.01
CA VAL A 157 -19.66 -26.85 7.98
C VAL A 157 -20.05 -25.52 7.34
N LEU A 158 -21.32 -25.33 6.96
CA LEU A 158 -21.83 -24.05 6.42
C LEU A 158 -21.65 -22.90 7.42
N ALA A 159 -21.96 -23.11 8.70
CA ALA A 159 -21.70 -22.10 9.72
C ALA A 159 -20.20 -21.79 9.87
N GLY A 160 -19.35 -22.81 9.77
CA GLY A 160 -17.90 -22.65 9.71
C GLY A 160 -17.48 -21.78 8.51
N MET A 161 -18.01 -22.03 7.32
CA MET A 161 -17.75 -21.22 6.12
C MET A 161 -18.12 -19.75 6.34
N VAL A 162 -19.30 -19.46 6.91
CA VAL A 162 -19.75 -18.09 7.21
C VAL A 162 -18.80 -17.38 8.17
N ILE A 163 -18.42 -18.04 9.28
CA ILE A 163 -17.45 -17.51 10.24
C ILE A 163 -16.10 -17.25 9.56
N GLY A 164 -15.65 -18.20 8.74
CA GLY A 164 -14.39 -18.09 8.02
C GLY A 164 -14.35 -16.93 7.04
N SER A 165 -15.39 -16.77 6.22
CA SER A 165 -15.54 -15.65 5.30
C SER A 165 -15.59 -14.31 6.03
N GLY A 166 -16.34 -14.22 7.14
CA GLY A 166 -16.37 -13.03 7.98
C GLY A 166 -14.99 -12.67 8.55
N ALA A 167 -14.26 -13.65 9.07
CA ALA A 167 -12.90 -13.46 9.57
C ALA A 167 -11.92 -13.03 8.46
N ALA A 168 -12.05 -13.58 7.25
CA ALA A 168 -11.26 -13.13 6.10
C ALA A 168 -11.53 -11.66 5.76
N VAL A 169 -12.80 -11.22 5.77
CA VAL A 169 -13.16 -9.80 5.55
C VAL A 169 -12.58 -8.92 6.67
N LEU A 170 -12.73 -9.31 7.93
CA LEU A 170 -12.18 -8.57 9.08
C LEU A 170 -10.65 -8.51 9.05
N SER A 171 -9.97 -9.54 8.55
CA SER A 171 -8.50 -9.54 8.45
C SER A 171 -7.97 -8.44 7.52
N ARG A 172 -8.77 -8.01 6.53
CA ARG A 172 -8.47 -6.83 5.68
C ARG A 172 -8.50 -5.53 6.49
N MET A 173 -9.11 -5.53 7.67
CA MET A 173 -9.06 -4.38 8.57
C MET A 173 -7.70 -4.21 9.25
N VAL A 174 -7.08 -5.33 9.61
CA VAL A 174 -5.79 -5.37 10.32
C VAL A 174 -4.61 -5.34 9.34
N VAL A 175 -4.71 -6.09 8.25
CA VAL A 175 -3.72 -6.12 7.17
C VAL A 175 -4.39 -5.60 5.89
N PRO A 176 -4.44 -4.27 5.68
CA PRO A 176 -5.12 -3.69 4.52
C PRO A 176 -4.56 -4.24 3.22
N HIS A 177 -5.44 -4.44 2.23
CA HIS A 177 -5.03 -4.63 0.85
C HIS A 177 -4.27 -3.37 0.46
N ARG A 178 -2.96 -3.49 0.24
CA ARG A 178 -2.27 -2.46 -0.51
C ARG A 178 -2.44 -2.89 -1.97
N PRO A 179 -3.25 -2.20 -2.79
CA PRO A 179 -2.96 -2.24 -4.21
C PRO A 179 -1.46 -1.97 -4.31
N GLU A 180 -0.73 -2.78 -5.09
CA GLU A 180 0.59 -2.34 -5.53
C GLU A 180 0.41 -0.88 -5.91
N LEU A 181 1.15 0.01 -5.23
CA LEU A 181 1.12 1.44 -5.50
C LEU A 181 1.03 1.55 -7.02
N LEU A 182 -0.07 2.08 -7.56
CA LEU A 182 -0.31 2.04 -9.01
C LEU A 182 0.88 2.74 -9.66
N PHE A 183 1.85 1.94 -10.10
CA PHE A 183 3.06 2.42 -10.75
C PHE A 183 2.62 2.76 -12.17
N GLY A 184 2.93 3.97 -12.63
CA GLY A 184 2.37 4.49 -13.88
C GLY A 184 1.01 5.13 -13.67
N ALA A 185 0.95 6.13 -12.80
CA ALA A 185 -0.19 7.04 -12.72
C ALA A 185 -0.49 7.63 -14.11
N GLY A 186 -1.77 7.86 -14.39
CA GLY A 186 -2.18 8.50 -15.64
C GLY A 186 -1.55 9.89 -15.76
N ALA A 187 -1.05 10.19 -16.95
CA ALA A 187 -0.50 11.48 -17.33
C ALA A 187 -1.00 11.84 -18.73
N VAL A 188 -0.94 13.11 -19.11
CA VAL A 188 -1.37 13.54 -20.46
C VAL A 188 -0.31 13.09 -21.45
N PRO A 189 -0.63 12.27 -22.46
CA PRO A 189 0.33 11.94 -23.51
C PRO A 189 0.82 13.22 -24.20
N ASP A 190 2.13 13.33 -24.42
CA ASP A 190 2.74 14.45 -25.14
C ASP A 190 3.19 14.05 -26.56
N GLY A 191 3.16 12.74 -26.85
CA GLY A 191 3.62 12.15 -28.10
C GLY A 191 4.93 11.37 -27.93
N GLU A 192 5.55 11.07 -29.07
CA GLU A 192 6.88 10.47 -29.14
C GLU A 192 7.89 11.58 -29.48
N SER A 193 9.06 11.52 -28.85
CA SER A 193 10.17 12.43 -29.13
C SER A 193 11.19 11.73 -30.02
N ASP A 194 11.66 12.42 -31.05
CA ASP A 194 12.81 11.99 -31.85
C ASP A 194 14.08 12.21 -31.03
N VAL A 195 14.44 11.22 -30.23
CA VAL A 195 15.66 11.21 -29.42
C VAL A 195 16.66 10.22 -30.01
N ASP A 196 17.94 10.57 -29.99
CA ASP A 196 19.00 9.60 -30.28
C ASP A 196 19.02 8.57 -29.12
N PRO A 197 18.74 7.27 -29.37
CA PRO A 197 18.81 6.25 -28.33
C PRO A 197 20.20 6.11 -27.70
N GLU A 198 21.25 6.59 -28.37
CA GLU A 198 22.61 6.63 -27.83
C GLU A 198 22.89 7.88 -26.98
N GLY A 199 21.94 8.82 -26.86
CA GLY A 199 21.97 9.94 -25.92
C GLY A 199 22.59 11.25 -26.43
N SER A 200 22.65 11.49 -27.74
CA SER A 200 23.02 12.81 -28.26
C SER A 200 22.09 13.89 -27.72
N GLY A 201 22.65 15.04 -27.31
CA GLY A 201 21.88 16.15 -26.71
C GLY A 201 21.41 15.90 -25.26
N VAL A 202 21.65 14.71 -24.69
CA VAL A 202 21.29 14.39 -23.30
C VAL A 202 22.40 14.83 -22.35
N THR A 203 22.03 15.53 -21.28
CA THR A 203 22.92 15.71 -20.11
C THR A 203 22.36 14.95 -18.92
N VAL A 204 23.17 14.06 -18.34
CA VAL A 204 22.80 13.25 -17.17
C VAL A 204 23.51 13.80 -15.94
N VAL A 205 22.75 14.35 -15.00
CA VAL A 205 23.28 14.77 -13.70
C VAL A 205 23.15 13.60 -12.72
N VAL A 206 24.26 13.19 -12.09
CA VAL A 206 24.30 12.03 -11.18
C VAL A 206 24.65 12.51 -9.78
N ASN A 207 23.75 12.33 -8.81
CA ASN A 207 24.00 12.68 -7.42
C ASN A 207 24.44 11.48 -6.58
N PRO A 208 25.74 11.38 -6.22
CA PRO A 208 26.26 10.26 -5.44
C PRO A 208 25.71 10.19 -4.01
N ARG A 209 25.15 11.28 -3.48
CA ARG A 209 24.64 11.38 -2.11
C ARG A 209 23.28 10.69 -1.90
N SER A 210 22.57 10.37 -2.98
CA SER A 210 21.20 9.85 -2.91
C SER A 210 21.10 8.40 -2.39
N ALA A 211 22.22 7.68 -2.37
CA ALA A 211 22.30 6.25 -2.04
C ALA A 211 22.60 5.94 -0.56
N ALA A 212 22.33 6.86 0.38
CA ALA A 212 22.74 6.75 1.80
C ALA A 212 22.20 5.52 2.59
N GLY A 213 21.44 4.60 1.97
CA GLY A 213 20.97 3.36 2.57
C GLY A 213 21.54 2.06 1.96
N ALA A 214 22.29 2.13 0.86
CA ALA A 214 23.01 1.01 0.26
C ALA A 214 24.51 1.33 0.26
N VAL A 215 25.38 0.31 0.15
CA VAL A 215 26.84 0.50 0.14
C VAL A 215 27.23 1.52 -0.95
N PRO A 216 27.61 2.78 -0.61
CA PRO A 216 27.62 3.91 -1.55
C PRO A 216 28.57 3.75 -2.73
N ALA A 217 29.65 2.98 -2.53
CA ALA A 217 30.66 2.72 -3.55
C ALA A 217 30.18 1.80 -4.67
N LEU A 218 29.12 1.02 -4.46
CA LEU A 218 28.61 0.06 -5.45
C LEU A 218 27.48 0.63 -6.32
N THR A 219 26.73 1.66 -5.90
CA THR A 219 25.56 2.16 -6.64
C THR A 219 25.90 3.29 -7.62
N VAL A 220 26.73 4.26 -7.24
CA VAL A 220 27.09 5.39 -8.12
C VAL A 220 27.94 4.93 -9.31
N ALA A 221 28.89 4.03 -9.04
CA ALA A 221 29.69 3.39 -10.08
C ALA A 221 28.79 2.55 -11.01
N ASP A 222 27.74 1.93 -10.49
CA ASP A 222 26.80 1.13 -11.28
C ASP A 222 25.88 2.00 -12.15
N VAL A 223 25.27 3.07 -11.62
CA VAL A 223 24.41 3.97 -12.41
C VAL A 223 25.19 4.70 -13.49
N THR A 224 26.33 5.31 -13.15
CA THR A 224 27.18 5.99 -14.13
C THR A 224 27.63 5.02 -15.23
N SER A 225 28.04 3.80 -14.88
CA SER A 225 28.45 2.78 -15.86
C SER A 225 27.28 2.31 -16.73
N ARG A 226 26.07 2.15 -16.16
CA ARG A 226 24.87 1.78 -16.93
C ARG A 226 24.49 2.87 -17.93
N VAL A 227 24.50 4.12 -17.47
CA VAL A 227 24.25 5.29 -18.33
C VAL A 227 25.30 5.34 -19.43
N ALA A 228 26.59 5.25 -19.12
CA ALA A 228 27.66 5.29 -20.13
C ALA A 228 27.56 4.15 -21.16
N ARG A 229 27.12 2.95 -20.75
CA ARG A 229 26.90 1.82 -21.66
C ARG A 229 25.68 2.00 -22.55
N THR A 230 24.62 2.61 -22.04
CA THR A 230 23.32 2.68 -22.74
C THR A 230 23.18 3.97 -23.55
N LEU A 231 23.77 5.06 -23.05
CA LEU A 231 23.76 6.40 -23.63
C LEU A 231 25.21 6.88 -23.85
N PRO A 232 25.99 6.25 -24.74
CA PRO A 232 27.43 6.55 -24.90
C PRO A 232 27.72 7.97 -25.39
N LYS A 233 26.75 8.66 -26.01
CA LYS A 233 26.89 10.05 -26.47
C LYS A 233 26.38 11.08 -25.45
N ALA A 234 25.80 10.65 -24.34
CA ALA A 234 25.30 11.56 -23.32
C ALA A 234 26.44 12.19 -22.51
N ARG A 235 26.28 13.46 -22.16
CA ARG A 235 27.21 14.15 -21.25
C ARG A 235 26.84 13.82 -19.81
N ILE A 236 27.71 13.12 -19.09
CA ILE A 236 27.50 12.78 -17.67
C ILE A 236 28.17 13.84 -16.79
N LEU A 237 27.40 14.43 -15.87
CA LEU A 237 27.84 15.41 -14.89
C LEU A 237 27.65 14.85 -13.48
N PRO A 238 28.71 14.33 -12.84
CA PRO A 238 28.63 13.91 -11.44
C PRO A 238 28.59 15.15 -10.52
N LEU A 239 27.69 15.14 -9.54
CA LEU A 239 27.65 16.16 -8.48
C LEU A 239 28.71 15.86 -7.42
N SER A 240 29.49 16.86 -7.06
CA SER A 240 30.45 16.83 -5.96
C SER A 240 29.78 17.13 -4.62
N ALA A 241 30.56 17.06 -3.54
CA ALA A 241 30.06 17.42 -2.22
C ALA A 241 29.90 18.95 -2.05
N GLU A 242 30.75 19.72 -2.70
CA GLU A 242 30.75 21.17 -2.59
C GLU A 242 29.79 21.85 -3.58
N ASP A 243 29.27 21.11 -4.57
CA ASP A 243 28.42 21.67 -5.61
C ASP A 243 27.07 22.16 -5.07
N ASP A 244 26.65 23.33 -5.57
CA ASP A 244 25.26 23.76 -5.52
C ASP A 244 24.44 22.97 -6.55
N VAL A 245 23.54 22.11 -6.05
CA VAL A 245 22.70 21.24 -6.87
C VAL A 245 21.82 22.06 -7.82
N GLU A 246 21.29 23.20 -7.38
CA GLU A 246 20.41 24.04 -8.21
C GLU A 246 21.20 24.67 -9.37
N GLU A 247 22.41 25.17 -9.09
CA GLU A 247 23.26 25.78 -10.12
C GLU A 247 23.68 24.76 -11.19
N VAL A 248 24.07 23.55 -10.78
CA VAL A 248 24.46 22.48 -11.70
C VAL A 248 23.26 22.04 -12.55
N MET A 249 22.08 21.90 -11.96
CA MET A 249 20.85 21.57 -12.70
C MET A 249 20.48 22.65 -13.71
N ASP A 250 20.58 23.93 -13.33
CA ASP A 250 20.31 25.07 -14.21
C ASP A 250 21.26 25.06 -15.43
N ARG A 251 22.56 24.87 -15.18
CA ARG A 251 23.58 24.78 -16.24
C ARG A 251 23.36 23.58 -17.16
N ALA A 252 23.04 22.43 -16.59
CA ALA A 252 22.77 21.20 -17.34
C ALA A 252 21.54 21.35 -18.24
N ALA A 253 20.43 21.89 -17.71
CA ALA A 253 19.19 22.11 -18.45
C ALA A 253 19.33 23.16 -19.56
N ARG A 254 20.12 24.21 -19.32
CA ARG A 254 20.35 25.28 -20.31
C ARG A 254 21.08 24.77 -21.56
N THR A 255 21.98 23.81 -21.39
CA THR A 255 22.92 23.35 -22.43
C THR A 255 22.59 21.95 -22.98
N SER A 256 21.43 21.39 -22.63
CA SER A 256 20.97 20.09 -23.11
C SER A 256 19.63 20.21 -23.83
N GLU A 257 19.32 19.23 -24.66
CA GLU A 257 18.00 19.04 -25.25
C GLU A 257 17.09 18.26 -24.31
N VAL A 258 17.67 17.28 -23.61
CA VAL A 258 17.03 16.47 -22.56
C VAL A 258 17.88 16.52 -21.30
N LEU A 259 17.23 16.80 -20.17
CA LEU A 259 17.85 16.70 -18.85
C LEU A 259 17.50 15.34 -18.25
N ALA A 260 18.52 14.54 -17.93
CA ALA A 260 18.36 13.32 -17.16
C ALA A 260 18.94 13.49 -15.75
N VAL A 261 18.25 12.97 -14.75
CA VAL A 261 18.63 13.15 -13.34
C VAL A 261 18.62 11.82 -12.61
N ALA A 262 19.79 11.41 -12.13
CA ALA A 262 19.96 10.27 -11.23
C ALA A 262 20.11 10.74 -9.78
N GLY A 263 19.11 10.41 -8.96
CA GLY A 263 19.14 10.74 -7.53
C GLY A 263 17.82 10.45 -6.83
N GLY A 264 17.70 10.96 -5.60
CA GLY A 264 16.49 10.91 -4.79
C GLY A 264 15.51 12.04 -5.09
N ASP A 265 14.41 12.10 -4.33
CA ASP A 265 13.28 13.03 -4.59
C ASP A 265 13.71 14.51 -4.63
N GLY A 266 14.62 14.95 -3.75
CA GLY A 266 15.13 16.33 -3.73
C GLY A 266 15.98 16.69 -4.97
N THR A 267 16.88 15.78 -5.39
CA THR A 267 17.67 15.97 -6.62
C THR A 267 16.78 16.00 -7.87
N VAL A 268 15.77 15.13 -7.92
CA VAL A 268 14.78 15.09 -8.99
C VAL A 268 13.93 16.37 -9.00
N ASN A 269 13.59 16.91 -7.82
CA ASN A 269 12.88 18.18 -7.71
C ASN A 269 13.69 19.35 -8.29
N ALA A 270 14.97 19.49 -7.91
CA ALA A 270 15.86 20.52 -8.48
C ALA A 270 15.98 20.38 -10.00
N GLY A 271 16.11 19.15 -10.50
CA GLY A 271 16.10 18.85 -11.93
C GLY A 271 14.80 19.25 -12.63
N ALA A 272 13.65 18.96 -12.02
CA ALA A 272 12.36 19.35 -12.56
C ALA A 272 12.15 20.87 -12.58
N HIS A 273 12.64 21.58 -11.57
CA HIS A 273 12.64 23.05 -11.56
C HIS A 273 13.43 23.62 -12.74
N ALA A 274 14.65 23.13 -12.96
CA ALA A 274 15.49 23.55 -14.09
C ALA A 274 14.87 23.16 -15.44
N ALA A 275 14.34 21.94 -15.57
CA ALA A 275 13.67 21.46 -16.77
C ALA A 275 12.46 22.32 -17.14
N LEU A 276 11.64 22.72 -16.15
CA LEU A 276 10.53 23.66 -16.36
C LEU A 276 11.00 25.03 -16.83
N ARG A 277 12.08 25.56 -16.24
CA ARG A 277 12.62 26.88 -16.58
C ARG A 277 13.07 26.96 -18.04
N TYR A 278 13.70 25.91 -18.55
CA TYR A 278 14.25 25.87 -19.91
C TYR A 278 13.41 25.07 -20.92
N GLY A 279 12.24 24.56 -20.50
CA GLY A 279 11.35 23.79 -21.38
C GLY A 279 11.91 22.44 -21.82
N ARG A 280 12.75 21.79 -21.00
CA ARG A 280 13.40 20.51 -21.32
C ARG A 280 12.55 19.32 -20.89
N PRO A 281 12.43 18.26 -21.71
CA PRO A 281 11.98 16.97 -21.23
C PRO A 281 12.90 16.44 -20.14
N LEU A 282 12.31 15.88 -19.08
CA LEU A 282 13.02 15.32 -17.93
C LEU A 282 12.99 13.79 -17.96
N LEU A 283 14.16 13.17 -17.93
CA LEU A 283 14.32 11.74 -17.66
C LEU A 283 14.70 11.51 -16.19
N VAL A 284 13.90 10.77 -15.45
CA VAL A 284 14.17 10.48 -14.04
C VAL A 284 14.79 9.09 -13.89
N LEU A 285 16.01 9.03 -13.37
CA LEU A 285 16.71 7.79 -13.07
C LEU A 285 16.62 7.52 -11.54
N PRO A 286 15.82 6.53 -11.10
CA PRO A 286 15.57 6.32 -9.68
C PRO A 286 16.79 5.73 -8.95
N ASP A 287 17.57 6.58 -8.30
CA ASP A 287 18.79 6.20 -7.55
C ASP A 287 18.75 6.63 -6.06
N GLY A 288 17.59 7.06 -5.57
CA GLY A 288 17.36 7.37 -4.15
C GLY A 288 16.64 6.28 -3.36
N THR A 289 16.44 6.52 -2.07
CA THR A 289 15.77 5.58 -1.15
C THR A 289 14.26 5.45 -1.37
N LEU A 290 13.56 6.58 -1.60
CA LEU A 290 12.10 6.61 -1.67
C LEU A 290 11.57 6.67 -3.11
N ASN A 291 12.19 7.51 -3.95
CA ASN A 291 11.89 7.71 -5.37
C ASN A 291 10.39 7.87 -5.65
N ASN A 292 9.70 8.66 -4.83
CA ASN A 292 8.24 8.76 -4.86
C ASN A 292 7.73 9.22 -6.23
N PHE A 293 8.37 10.23 -6.82
CA PHE A 293 7.97 10.75 -8.12
C PHE A 293 8.24 9.74 -9.24
N ALA A 294 9.47 9.21 -9.33
CA ALA A 294 9.86 8.20 -10.32
C ALA A 294 8.94 6.96 -10.29
N ARG A 295 8.65 6.45 -9.09
CA ARG A 295 7.75 5.31 -8.90
C ARG A 295 6.34 5.62 -9.35
N THR A 296 5.83 6.82 -9.07
CA THR A 296 4.50 7.23 -9.52
C THR A 296 4.43 7.30 -11.04
N LEU A 297 5.52 7.69 -11.72
CA LEU A 297 5.65 7.64 -13.19
C LEU A 297 5.77 6.21 -13.76
N GLY A 298 5.99 5.20 -12.91
CA GLY A 298 6.24 3.81 -13.35
C GLY A 298 7.73 3.50 -13.60
N LEU A 299 8.62 4.44 -13.33
CA LEU A 299 10.07 4.30 -13.43
C LEU A 299 10.60 3.60 -12.17
N THR A 300 10.51 2.27 -12.17
CA THR A 300 10.81 1.43 -10.99
C THR A 300 12.28 1.07 -10.83
N SER A 301 13.11 1.27 -11.86
CA SER A 301 14.55 1.07 -11.86
C SER A 301 15.21 1.94 -12.92
N VAL A 302 16.53 2.12 -12.83
CA VAL A 302 17.33 2.83 -13.85
C VAL A 302 17.19 2.18 -15.22
N ASP A 303 17.17 0.84 -15.31
CA ASP A 303 17.01 0.13 -16.59
C ASP A 303 15.64 0.38 -17.22
N VAL A 304 14.58 0.44 -16.41
CA VAL A 304 13.22 0.78 -16.90
C VAL A 304 13.19 2.21 -17.41
N ALA A 305 13.88 3.14 -16.74
CA ALA A 305 13.94 4.53 -17.18
C ALA A 305 14.75 4.71 -18.48
N LEU A 306 15.89 4.03 -18.62
CA LEU A 306 16.67 4.06 -19.85
C LEU A 306 15.91 3.44 -21.04
N ARG A 307 15.14 2.37 -20.81
CA ARG A 307 14.24 1.84 -21.85
C ARG A 307 13.11 2.81 -22.20
N ALA A 308 12.50 3.45 -21.20
CA ALA A 308 11.48 4.46 -21.44
C ALA A 308 12.00 5.64 -22.28
N PHE A 309 13.27 6.03 -22.08
CA PHE A 309 13.94 7.00 -22.92
C PHE A 309 14.14 6.50 -24.35
N ALA A 310 14.66 5.28 -24.53
CA ALA A 310 14.86 4.68 -25.84
C ALA A 310 13.55 4.50 -26.63
N ASP A 311 12.45 4.24 -25.92
CA ASP A 311 11.10 4.18 -26.51
C ASP A 311 10.58 5.58 -26.93
N GLY A 312 11.23 6.67 -26.52
CA GLY A 312 10.90 8.04 -26.90
C GLY A 312 9.58 8.58 -26.34
N LYS A 313 8.91 7.87 -25.42
CA LYS A 313 7.55 8.20 -24.98
C LYS A 313 7.54 9.31 -23.93
N LEU A 314 6.85 10.40 -24.25
CA LEU A 314 6.68 11.54 -23.36
C LEU A 314 5.25 11.68 -22.86
N ALA A 315 5.15 12.14 -21.61
CA ALA A 315 3.92 12.60 -21.02
C ALA A 315 4.13 13.97 -20.36
N ARG A 316 3.03 14.72 -20.20
CA ARG A 316 2.96 15.93 -19.40
C ARG A 316 2.37 15.62 -18.04
N VAL A 317 3.00 16.18 -17.03
CA VAL A 317 2.54 16.12 -15.64
C VAL A 317 2.42 17.50 -15.04
N ASP A 318 1.56 17.59 -14.05
CA ASP A 318 1.37 18.77 -13.25
C ASP A 318 2.52 19.00 -12.28
N VAL A 319 2.74 20.28 -11.97
CA VAL A 319 3.71 20.70 -10.98
C VAL A 319 3.06 21.66 -9.99
N GLY A 320 3.30 21.43 -8.70
CA GLY A 320 2.96 22.38 -7.65
C GLY A 320 4.05 23.43 -7.51
N GLU A 321 3.68 24.64 -7.12
CA GLU A 321 4.62 25.71 -6.83
C GLU A 321 4.31 26.33 -5.47
N VAL A 322 5.35 26.67 -4.71
CA VAL A 322 5.25 27.31 -3.40
C VAL A 322 6.34 28.36 -3.28
N ASP A 323 5.95 29.63 -3.12
CA ASP A 323 6.89 30.78 -3.07
C ASP A 323 7.94 30.75 -4.20
N GLY A 324 7.51 30.42 -5.43
CA GLY A 324 8.38 30.30 -6.62
C GLY A 324 9.16 28.98 -6.74
N ARG A 325 9.10 28.12 -5.71
CA ARG A 325 9.79 26.81 -5.70
C ARG A 325 8.87 25.70 -6.18
N THR A 326 9.42 24.77 -6.95
CA THR A 326 8.68 23.64 -7.49
C THR A 326 8.51 22.52 -6.45
N PHE A 327 7.36 21.86 -6.45
CA PHE A 327 7.17 20.58 -5.74
C PHE A 327 6.42 19.57 -6.59
N LEU A 328 6.94 18.34 -6.62
CA LEU A 328 6.44 17.25 -7.45
C LEU A 328 5.51 16.32 -6.68
N ASN A 329 5.71 16.16 -5.37
CA ASN A 329 4.91 15.25 -4.55
C ASN A 329 4.04 16.04 -3.57
N THR A 330 4.65 16.66 -2.57
CA THR A 330 3.93 17.24 -1.43
C THR A 330 4.71 18.37 -0.80
N ALA A 331 4.00 19.41 -0.38
CA ALA A 331 4.47 20.38 0.60
C ALA A 331 3.68 20.22 1.89
N SER A 332 4.31 20.42 3.03
CA SER A 332 3.66 20.33 4.33
C SER A 332 4.16 21.38 5.31
N PHE A 333 3.24 21.84 6.16
CA PHE A 333 3.49 22.82 7.20
C PHE A 333 3.21 22.22 8.58
N GLY A 334 3.96 22.67 9.57
CA GLY A 334 3.78 22.33 10.98
C GLY A 334 4.49 21.04 11.34
N SER A 335 3.88 20.24 12.20
CA SER A 335 4.52 19.05 12.78
C SER A 335 4.51 17.81 11.88
N TYR A 336 3.95 17.91 10.67
CA TYR A 336 3.86 16.79 9.74
C TYR A 336 5.21 16.11 9.42
N PRO A 337 6.33 16.83 9.15
CA PRO A 337 7.63 16.20 8.94
C PRO A 337 8.14 15.46 10.18
N ARG A 338 7.94 16.04 11.38
CA ARG A 338 8.26 15.38 12.66
C ARG A 338 7.44 14.11 12.84
N MET A 339 6.15 14.14 12.51
CA MET A 339 5.26 12.98 12.58
C MET A 339 5.70 11.88 11.61
N VAL A 340 6.04 12.22 10.36
CA VAL A 340 6.54 11.25 9.36
C VAL A 340 7.85 10.61 9.82
N ASN A 341 8.81 11.40 10.30
CA ASN A 341 10.07 10.88 10.83
C ASN A 341 9.85 9.98 12.06
N ARG A 342 8.96 10.38 12.98
CA ARG A 342 8.55 9.55 14.12
C ARG A 342 7.91 8.25 13.66
N ARG A 343 6.99 8.28 12.69
CA ARG A 343 6.39 7.08 12.11
C ARG A 343 7.47 6.14 11.61
N ASP A 344 8.44 6.63 10.85
CA ASP A 344 9.46 5.76 10.23
C ASP A 344 10.33 5.05 11.27
N ARG A 345 10.65 5.69 12.41
CA ARG A 345 11.36 5.02 13.53
C ARG A 345 10.62 3.80 14.09
N TRP A 346 9.28 3.83 14.11
CA TRP A 346 8.45 2.76 14.67
C TRP A 346 7.89 1.83 13.59
N ALA A 347 7.89 2.25 12.32
CA ALA A 347 7.26 1.56 11.21
C ALA A 347 7.78 0.13 11.03
N ASP A 348 9.08 -0.09 11.26
CA ASP A 348 9.71 -1.40 11.10
C ASP A 348 9.36 -2.38 12.23
N ARG A 349 9.00 -1.86 13.42
CA ARG A 349 8.69 -2.68 14.61
C ARG A 349 7.21 -3.00 14.73
N ILE A 350 6.34 -2.01 14.52
CA ILE A 350 4.90 -2.14 14.77
C ILE A 350 4.05 -1.95 13.52
N GLY A 351 4.68 -1.81 12.35
CA GLY A 351 4.01 -1.55 11.08
C GLY A 351 3.67 -0.07 10.88
N LYS A 352 3.55 0.33 9.60
CA LYS A 352 3.38 1.75 9.21
C LYS A 352 2.13 2.43 9.81
N TRP A 353 1.02 1.71 9.99
CA TRP A 353 -0.23 2.30 10.50
C TRP A 353 -0.25 2.47 12.03
N PRO A 354 0.11 1.45 12.84
CA PRO A 354 0.27 1.66 14.28
C PRO A 354 1.35 2.70 14.60
N ALA A 355 2.44 2.72 13.82
CA ALA A 355 3.47 3.74 13.93
C ALA A 355 2.95 5.15 13.60
N PHE A 356 2.08 5.29 12.58
CA PHE A 356 1.45 6.55 12.24
C PHE A 356 0.49 7.03 13.33
N ALA A 357 -0.38 6.15 13.84
CA ALA A 357 -1.29 6.48 14.93
C ALA A 357 -0.55 6.89 16.21
N LEU A 358 0.52 6.16 16.56
CA LEU A 358 1.37 6.50 17.72
C LEU A 358 2.10 7.83 17.51
N ALA A 359 2.65 8.05 16.31
CA ALA A 359 3.33 9.29 15.98
C ALA A 359 2.36 10.47 16.05
N LEU A 360 1.17 10.34 15.43
CA LEU A 360 0.10 11.34 15.48
C LEU A 360 -0.34 11.62 16.92
N TRP A 361 -0.58 10.60 17.73
CA TRP A 361 -0.99 10.78 19.13
C TRP A 361 0.05 11.55 19.94
N ARG A 362 1.32 11.17 19.86
CA ARG A 362 2.40 11.88 20.56
C ARG A 362 2.56 13.31 20.06
N ASP A 363 2.43 13.52 18.76
CA ASP A 363 2.58 14.83 18.15
C ASP A 363 1.42 15.77 18.53
N LEU A 364 0.18 15.26 18.56
CA LEU A 364 -0.98 15.97 19.08
C LEU A 364 -0.84 16.36 20.56
N LEU A 365 -0.11 15.58 21.37
CA LEU A 365 0.15 15.91 22.77
C LEU A 365 1.23 16.99 22.96
N GLU A 366 2.26 16.98 22.11
CA GLU A 366 3.43 17.87 22.25
C GLU A 366 3.30 19.20 21.52
N VAL A 367 2.50 19.27 20.45
CA VAL A 367 2.38 20.46 19.60
C VAL A 367 1.18 21.29 20.04
N SER A 368 1.24 22.61 19.86
CA SER A 368 0.10 23.51 20.04
C SER A 368 -0.42 23.96 18.68
N PRO A 369 -1.74 24.11 18.47
CA PRO A 369 -2.30 24.63 17.22
C PRO A 369 -1.71 26.01 16.91
N THR A 370 -1.26 26.20 15.68
CA THR A 370 -0.72 27.48 15.21
C THR A 370 -1.86 28.31 14.62
N ALA A 371 -1.96 29.58 15.01
CA ALA A 371 -2.90 30.51 14.37
C ALA A 371 -2.39 30.88 12.98
N ALA A 372 -3.18 30.58 11.95
CA ALA A 372 -2.89 30.86 10.55
C ALA A 372 -4.10 31.51 9.88
N LEU A 373 -3.87 32.20 8.76
CA LEU A 373 -4.91 32.62 7.82
C LEU A 373 -4.83 31.66 6.64
N VAL A 374 -5.90 30.89 6.42
CA VAL A 374 -6.02 29.94 5.31
C VAL A 374 -6.98 30.57 4.30
N ASP A 375 -6.49 30.98 3.14
CA ASP A 375 -7.23 31.80 2.17
C ASP A 375 -7.89 33.05 2.80
N GLY A 376 -7.20 33.68 3.75
CA GLY A 376 -7.68 34.86 4.48
C GLY A 376 -8.52 34.56 5.72
N GLU A 377 -8.96 33.31 5.91
CA GLU A 377 -9.80 32.92 7.05
C GLU A 377 -8.97 32.53 8.28
N PRO A 378 -9.17 33.18 9.45
CA PRO A 378 -8.51 32.82 10.71
C PRO A 378 -8.80 31.37 11.13
N THR A 379 -7.77 30.55 11.13
CA THR A 379 -7.84 29.11 11.42
C THR A 379 -6.72 28.69 12.35
N LYS A 380 -7.05 27.95 13.43
CA LYS A 380 -6.06 27.28 14.28
C LYS A 380 -5.71 25.92 13.66
N VAL A 381 -4.50 25.82 13.10
CA VAL A 381 -4.02 24.67 12.32
C VAL A 381 -2.99 23.88 13.12
N TRP A 382 -3.16 22.56 13.22
CA TRP A 382 -2.15 21.66 13.75
C TRP A 382 -1.07 21.33 12.71
N TRP A 383 -1.52 20.95 11.53
CA TRP A 383 -0.69 20.74 10.35
C TRP A 383 -1.53 20.96 9.09
N ALA A 384 -0.85 21.33 8.03
CA ALA A 384 -1.41 21.40 6.69
C ALA A 384 -0.56 20.55 5.76
N PHE A 385 -1.22 19.79 4.90
CA PHE A 385 -0.62 19.01 3.84
C PHE A 385 -1.17 19.50 2.51
N VAL A 386 -0.28 19.75 1.56
CA VAL A 386 -0.61 20.20 0.21
C VAL A 386 0.03 19.21 -0.76
N GLY A 387 -0.78 18.32 -1.32
CA GLY A 387 -0.36 17.34 -2.31
C GLY A 387 -0.44 17.90 -3.73
N ASN A 388 0.55 17.61 -4.58
CA ASN A 388 0.46 17.85 -6.02
C ASN A 388 -0.37 16.73 -6.67
N CYS A 389 -1.57 17.05 -7.16
CA CYS A 389 -2.63 16.11 -7.56
C CYS A 389 -3.37 15.46 -6.38
N LYS A 390 -4.54 14.90 -6.66
CA LYS A 390 -5.40 14.23 -5.70
C LYS A 390 -4.73 12.98 -5.16
N TYR A 391 -4.63 12.92 -3.84
CA TYR A 391 -4.22 11.71 -3.15
C TYR A 391 -5.44 10.87 -2.79
N ARG A 392 -5.40 9.58 -3.10
CA ARG A 392 -6.34 8.59 -2.58
C ARG A 392 -5.79 7.99 -1.30
N THR A 393 -6.52 8.21 -0.22
CA THR A 393 -6.32 7.50 1.05
C THR A 393 -7.37 6.38 1.12
N HIS A 394 -6.99 5.13 0.86
CA HIS A 394 -7.90 3.97 0.95
C HIS A 394 -8.28 3.65 2.41
N ALA A 395 -9.03 4.54 3.07
CA ALA A 395 -9.43 4.49 4.48
C ALA A 395 -8.27 4.38 5.51
N ARG A 396 -7.04 4.08 5.07
CA ARG A 396 -5.83 3.86 5.86
C ARG A 396 -4.62 4.25 5.00
N VAL A 397 -3.79 5.15 5.49
CA VAL A 397 -2.52 5.62 4.88
C VAL A 397 -1.71 4.42 4.34
N PRO A 398 -1.23 4.40 3.08
CA PRO A 398 -0.61 5.50 2.33
C PRO A 398 -1.52 6.23 1.35
N ALA A 399 -1.19 7.50 1.14
CA ALA A 399 -1.80 8.37 0.16
C ALA A 399 -1.15 8.07 -1.22
N LEU A 400 -1.96 7.70 -2.21
CA LEU A 400 -1.52 7.34 -3.55
C LEU A 400 -2.01 8.34 -4.58
N ARG A 401 -1.21 8.63 -5.61
CA ARG A 401 -1.65 9.40 -6.77
C ARG A 401 -1.93 8.46 -7.93
N GLU A 402 -3.18 8.48 -8.41
CA GLU A 402 -3.58 7.69 -9.59
C GLU A 402 -3.39 8.48 -10.89
N ARG A 403 -3.34 9.81 -10.78
CA ARG A 403 -3.12 10.75 -11.87
C ARG A 403 -2.09 11.78 -11.45
N LEU A 404 -1.29 12.21 -12.42
CA LEU A 404 -0.29 13.27 -12.28
C LEU A 404 -0.68 14.52 -13.07
N ASP A 405 -1.89 14.58 -13.61
CA ASP A 405 -2.36 15.60 -14.55
C ASP A 405 -3.79 16.11 -14.25
N ASP A 406 -4.28 15.89 -13.04
CA ASP A 406 -5.67 16.22 -12.68
C ASP A 406 -5.94 17.71 -12.48
N GLY A 407 -4.91 18.53 -12.49
CA GLY A 407 -4.98 19.97 -12.35
C GLY A 407 -5.32 20.47 -10.95
N TRP A 408 -5.21 19.62 -9.91
CA TRP A 408 -5.57 19.95 -8.53
C TRP A 408 -4.38 19.93 -7.56
N LEU A 409 -4.48 20.71 -6.50
CA LEU A 409 -3.76 20.58 -5.24
C LEU A 409 -4.70 19.93 -4.22
N ASP A 410 -4.23 18.88 -3.55
CA ASP A 410 -4.94 18.20 -2.46
C ASP A 410 -4.55 18.82 -1.12
N VAL A 411 -5.39 19.72 -0.63
CA VAL A 411 -5.18 20.47 0.61
C VAL A 411 -5.92 19.78 1.75
N ARG A 412 -5.15 19.32 2.73
CA ARG A 412 -5.65 18.65 3.94
C ARG A 412 -5.19 19.42 5.17
N VAL A 413 -6.14 19.95 5.93
CA VAL A 413 -5.84 20.75 7.11
C VAL A 413 -6.50 20.13 8.33
N LEU A 414 -5.70 19.87 9.36
CA LEU A 414 -6.23 19.48 10.67
C LEU A 414 -6.40 20.72 11.54
N THR A 415 -7.65 21.01 11.93
CA THR A 415 -8.03 22.23 12.65
C THR A 415 -8.36 21.94 14.12
N ALA A 416 -8.24 22.95 14.97
CA ALA A 416 -8.56 22.86 16.40
C ALA A 416 -9.86 23.62 16.73
N LYS A 417 -11.00 23.21 16.17
CA LYS A 417 -12.31 23.88 16.38
C LYS A 417 -13.17 23.26 17.50
N GLU A 418 -13.04 21.96 17.76
CA GLU A 418 -13.94 21.17 18.62
C GLU A 418 -13.39 20.92 20.04
N PRO A 419 -14.25 20.62 21.04
CA PRO A 419 -13.82 20.08 22.34
C PRO A 419 -13.16 18.70 22.20
N PHE A 420 -12.13 18.42 23.00
CA PHE A 420 -11.28 17.22 22.91
C PHE A 420 -10.69 16.95 21.50
N PRO A 421 -10.11 17.97 20.83
CA PRO A 421 -9.73 17.88 19.41
C PRO A 421 -8.72 16.76 19.12
N ARG A 422 -7.89 16.41 20.12
CA ARG A 422 -6.87 15.37 20.03
C ARG A 422 -7.46 13.95 19.92
N LEU A 423 -8.44 13.64 20.77
CA LEU A 423 -9.04 12.29 20.81
C LEU A 423 -9.91 12.05 19.58
N ARG A 424 -10.60 13.09 19.10
CA ARG A 424 -11.42 13.03 17.90
C ARG A 424 -10.58 12.96 16.62
N ALA A 425 -9.53 13.78 16.49
CA ALA A 425 -8.59 13.68 15.37
C ALA A 425 -7.95 12.29 15.28
N LEU A 426 -7.58 11.69 16.43
CA LEU A 426 -7.09 10.32 16.47
C LEU A 426 -8.19 9.33 16.04
N ALA A 427 -9.41 9.45 16.57
CA ALA A 427 -10.53 8.57 16.23
C ALA A 427 -10.91 8.64 14.74
N ASP A 428 -10.95 9.83 14.15
CA ASP A 428 -11.28 10.03 12.74
C ASP A 428 -10.23 9.40 11.82
N VAL A 429 -8.94 9.55 12.19
CA VAL A 429 -7.81 8.88 11.51
C VAL A 429 -7.85 7.36 11.68
N LEU A 430 -8.15 6.85 12.88
CA LEU A 430 -8.19 5.42 13.18
C LEU A 430 -9.38 4.70 12.53
N LEU A 431 -10.54 5.34 12.54
CA LEU A 431 -11.80 4.80 12.01
C LEU A 431 -11.93 5.01 10.50
N GLY A 432 -10.96 5.69 9.86
CA GLY A 432 -11.00 6.03 8.43
C GLY A 432 -12.20 6.91 8.08
N ARG A 433 -12.76 7.61 9.07
CA ARG A 433 -13.91 8.50 8.93
C ARG A 433 -13.39 9.86 8.46
N PHE A 434 -12.78 9.90 7.28
CA PHE A 434 -12.44 11.14 6.57
C PHE A 434 -13.70 11.80 5.99
N SER A 435 -14.76 11.94 6.79
CA SER A 435 -15.94 12.68 6.41
C SER A 435 -15.76 14.12 6.85
N ARG A 436 -15.89 15.05 5.88
CA ARG A 436 -16.01 16.50 6.02
C ARG A 436 -16.64 16.90 7.37
N GLY A 437 -15.83 17.14 8.39
CA GLY A 437 -16.25 17.55 9.71
C GLY A 437 -15.41 18.74 10.17
N ASP A 438 -15.85 19.44 11.21
CA ASP A 438 -15.29 20.75 11.60
C ASP A 438 -13.82 20.72 12.07
N GLY A 439 -13.28 19.53 12.37
CA GLY A 439 -11.88 19.32 12.82
C GLY A 439 -10.88 18.88 11.74
N TYR A 440 -11.33 18.46 10.56
CA TYR A 440 -10.45 18.02 9.45
C TYR A 440 -11.07 18.42 8.11
N SER A 441 -10.39 19.31 7.39
CA SER A 441 -10.81 19.72 6.05
C SER A 441 -9.96 19.05 4.97
N GLU A 442 -10.64 18.51 3.97
CA GLU A 442 -10.05 18.02 2.71
C GLU A 442 -10.69 18.82 1.57
N ARG A 443 -9.86 19.50 0.79
CA ARG A 443 -10.31 20.32 -0.34
C ARG A 443 -9.34 20.18 -1.51
N LEU A 444 -9.92 20.04 -2.71
CA LEU A 444 -9.19 20.19 -3.96
C LEU A 444 -9.28 21.64 -4.41
N THR A 445 -8.14 22.25 -4.73
CA THR A 445 -8.05 23.64 -5.19
C THR A 445 -6.93 23.79 -6.21
N THR A 446 -6.92 24.86 -6.99
CA THR A 446 -5.81 25.22 -7.88
C THR A 446 -4.79 26.16 -7.23
N GLY A 447 -5.13 26.72 -6.07
CA GLY A 447 -4.25 27.58 -5.30
C GLY A 447 -4.66 27.65 -3.83
N LEU A 448 -3.72 28.04 -2.97
CA LEU A 448 -3.90 28.18 -1.53
C LEU A 448 -3.00 29.30 -1.04
N SER A 449 -3.52 30.23 -0.24
CA SER A 449 -2.72 31.18 0.52
C SER A 449 -2.70 30.79 1.99
N LEU A 450 -1.51 30.69 2.57
CA LEU A 450 -1.31 30.37 3.98
C LEU A 450 -0.43 31.44 4.62
N ALA A 451 -1.03 32.30 5.46
CA ALA A 451 -0.26 33.28 6.23
C ALA A 451 -0.18 32.90 7.70
N ILE A 452 1.00 32.99 8.29
CA ILE A 452 1.23 32.70 9.71
C ILE A 452 1.84 33.94 10.34
N ARG A 453 1.14 34.50 11.32
CA ARG A 453 1.62 35.71 12.03
C ARG A 453 2.67 35.30 13.06
N GLY A 454 3.89 35.80 12.90
CA GLY A 454 5.00 35.61 13.83
C GLY A 454 5.99 34.53 13.37
N GLU A 455 7.13 35.02 12.87
CA GLU A 455 8.33 34.31 12.38
C GLU A 455 8.17 33.37 11.17
N PRO A 456 9.17 33.32 10.25
CA PRO A 456 9.21 32.34 9.19
C PRO A 456 9.18 30.93 9.78
N ARG A 457 8.28 30.09 9.27
CA ARG A 457 8.11 28.71 9.74
C ARG A 457 8.76 27.74 8.77
N LEU A 458 9.24 26.62 9.30
CA LEU A 458 9.76 25.51 8.52
C LEU A 458 8.66 24.93 7.63
N LEU A 459 8.85 25.06 6.32
CA LEU A 459 8.08 24.44 5.27
C LEU A 459 8.86 23.20 4.81
N ALA A 460 8.21 22.04 4.77
CA ALA A 460 8.81 20.85 4.16
C ALA A 460 8.28 20.68 2.74
N VAL A 461 9.15 20.81 1.75
CA VAL A 461 8.85 20.68 0.32
C VAL A 461 9.52 19.41 -0.21
N ASP A 462 8.74 18.44 -0.67
CA ASP A 462 9.20 17.13 -1.13
C ASP A 462 10.17 16.39 -0.17
N GLY A 463 10.08 16.71 1.13
CA GLY A 463 10.88 16.12 2.19
C GLY A 463 12.07 16.96 2.64
N GLU A 464 12.40 18.04 1.93
CA GLU A 464 13.42 19.00 2.31
C GLU A 464 12.82 20.14 3.13
N VAL A 465 13.50 20.55 4.20
CA VAL A 465 13.01 21.56 5.13
C VAL A 465 13.62 22.91 4.78
N THR A 466 12.78 23.89 4.53
CA THR A 466 13.16 25.24 4.13
C THR A 466 12.45 26.27 4.99
N GLU A 467 13.08 27.41 5.27
CA GLU A 467 12.38 28.53 5.90
C GLU A 467 11.42 29.17 4.90
N GLY A 468 10.12 29.16 5.23
CA GLY A 468 9.09 29.80 4.41
C GLY A 468 8.90 31.27 4.76
N SER A 469 8.31 32.03 3.85
CA SER A 469 7.92 33.41 4.11
C SER A 469 6.77 33.50 5.13
N ALA A 470 6.44 34.71 5.60
CA ALA A 470 5.30 34.92 6.50
C ALA A 470 3.94 34.59 5.83
N THR A 471 3.88 34.66 4.50
CA THR A 471 2.70 34.32 3.69
C THR A 471 3.13 33.45 2.53
N VAL A 472 2.85 32.16 2.65
CA VAL A 472 3.21 31.15 1.67
C VAL A 472 2.07 30.99 0.68
N VAL A 473 2.37 31.13 -0.61
CA VAL A 473 1.38 30.99 -1.68
C VAL A 473 1.66 29.73 -2.49
N PHE A 474 0.67 28.86 -2.54
CA PHE A 474 0.69 27.64 -3.35
C PHE A 474 -0.09 27.87 -4.65
N THR A 475 0.51 27.49 -5.77
CA THR A 475 -0.14 27.50 -7.08
C THR A 475 0.09 26.18 -7.81
N LYS A 476 -0.67 25.99 -8.89
CA LYS A 476 -0.68 24.77 -9.69
C LYS A 476 -0.36 25.09 -11.14
N ARG A 477 0.70 24.48 -11.68
CA ARG A 477 1.04 24.52 -13.11
C ARG A 477 0.57 23.23 -13.77
N ARG A 478 -0.48 23.31 -14.56
CA ARG A 478 -1.11 22.14 -15.21
C ARG A 478 -0.30 21.64 -16.39
N ALA A 479 -0.06 20.32 -16.46
CA ALA A 479 0.60 19.63 -17.57
C ALA A 479 1.89 20.34 -18.07
N ALA A 480 2.65 20.92 -17.14
CA ALA A 480 3.72 21.86 -17.44
C ALA A 480 5.06 21.15 -17.66
N LEU A 481 5.32 20.05 -16.94
CA LEU A 481 6.58 19.32 -17.02
C LEU A 481 6.42 18.14 -17.99
N ARG A 482 7.31 18.08 -19.00
CA ARG A 482 7.42 16.94 -19.92
C ARG A 482 8.35 15.91 -19.31
N VAL A 483 7.93 14.66 -19.22
CA VAL A 483 8.68 13.55 -18.61
C VAL A 483 8.65 12.31 -19.48
N PHE A 484 9.75 11.56 -19.48
CA PHE A 484 9.77 10.23 -20.09
C PHE A 484 9.01 9.23 -19.22
N VAL A 485 8.18 8.41 -19.86
CA VAL A 485 7.35 7.39 -19.19
C VAL A 485 7.49 6.05 -19.91
N PRO A 486 7.42 4.92 -19.18
CA PRO A 486 7.48 3.61 -19.83
C PRO A 486 6.27 3.43 -20.75
N ALA A 487 6.45 2.69 -21.84
CA ALA A 487 5.34 2.22 -22.65
C ALA A 487 4.35 1.48 -21.74
N LEU A 488 3.15 2.04 -21.55
CA LEU A 488 2.08 1.37 -20.81
C LEU A 488 1.83 0.02 -21.50
N SER A 489 2.16 -1.09 -20.82
CA SER A 489 1.56 -2.37 -21.18
C SER A 489 0.05 -2.19 -20.96
N PRO A 490 -0.80 -2.45 -21.98
CA PRO A 490 -2.23 -2.35 -21.78
C PRO A 490 -2.62 -3.18 -20.56
N ALA A 491 -3.34 -2.57 -19.62
CA ALA A 491 -3.77 -3.20 -18.39
C ALA A 491 -4.44 -4.55 -18.73
N ARG A 492 -3.83 -5.65 -18.29
CA ARG A 492 -4.38 -7.00 -18.46
C ARG A 492 -5.43 -7.31 -17.40
#